data_AF-T0UIB1-F1
#
_entry.id   AF-T0UIB1-F1
#
_cell.length_a   1.000
_cell.length_b   1.000
_cell.length_c   1.000
_cell.angle_alpha   90.00
_cell.angle_beta   90.00
_cell.angle_gamma   90.00
#
_symmetry.space_group_name_H-M   'P 1'
#
loop_
_entity.id
_entity.type
_entity.pdbx_description
1 polymer ?
#
loop_
_entity_poly.entity_id
_entity_poly.type
_entity_poly.pdbx_seq_one_letter_code
_entity_poly.pdbx_strand_id
1 'polypeptide(L)'
;MMDKARPHNFLLTGMSDLAGWKEEWREEVFEKIRKNPQHQFLFLSKRPNLLDFETDLENAWFGVTVTRRSELWRIEALRNHVRAKHYHVTFEPLFDDPGEVDLSGIDWIVVGTMTGAQSRKIRTEPEWAWSLTDQAHQRNIPVFMKEDLEPIIGDENMVQEFPEAFEKVLEVQRAWKK
;
A
#
# COMPACT_ATOMS: atom_id res chain seq x y z
N MET A 1 3.89 0.82 -21.27
CA MET A 1 3.98 -0.13 -20.13
C MET A 1 2.59 -0.48 -19.61
N MET A 2 1.71 0.52 -19.48
CA MET A 2 0.32 0.37 -19.02
C MET A 2 -0.65 -0.12 -20.11
N ASP A 3 -0.31 -0.03 -21.40
CA ASP A 3 -1.22 -0.39 -22.51
C ASP A 3 -1.27 -1.91 -22.79
N LYS A 4 -1.12 -2.75 -21.78
CA LYS A 4 -1.12 -4.21 -21.93
C LYS A 4 -2.52 -4.76 -21.68
N ALA A 5 -2.97 -5.65 -22.56
CA ALA A 5 -4.27 -6.31 -22.40
C ALA A 5 -4.33 -7.21 -21.15
N ARG A 6 -3.23 -7.89 -20.80
CA ARG A 6 -3.17 -8.75 -19.60
C ARG A 6 -3.22 -7.88 -18.34
N PRO A 7 -4.17 -8.09 -17.40
CA PRO A 7 -4.25 -7.39 -16.11
C PRO A 7 -2.95 -7.43 -15.30
N HIS A 8 -2.65 -6.36 -14.56
CA HIS A 8 -1.48 -6.21 -13.70
C HIS A 8 -1.78 -5.26 -12.55
N ASN A 9 -1.05 -5.45 -11.45
CA ASN A 9 -0.99 -4.53 -10.31
C ASN A 9 0.31 -3.72 -10.44
N PHE A 10 0.25 -2.40 -10.44
CA PHE A 10 1.39 -1.52 -10.65
C PHE A 10 1.62 -0.58 -9.48
N LEU A 11 2.78 -0.66 -8.84
CA LEU A 11 3.26 0.40 -7.95
C LEU A 11 3.92 1.49 -8.78
N LEU A 12 3.29 2.67 -8.88
CA LEU A 12 3.77 3.78 -9.71
C LEU A 12 4.74 4.71 -9.00
N THR A 13 4.89 4.55 -7.68
CA THR A 13 5.77 5.37 -6.83
C THR A 13 6.86 4.53 -6.16
N GLY A 14 7.33 3.47 -6.82
CA GLY A 14 8.39 2.62 -6.25
C GLY A 14 9.73 3.35 -6.05
N MET A 15 10.01 4.37 -6.87
CA MET A 15 11.24 5.17 -6.84
C MET A 15 10.98 6.68 -6.75
N SER A 16 9.75 7.08 -6.46
CA SER A 16 9.34 8.48 -6.33
C SER A 16 8.33 8.63 -5.19
N ASP A 17 8.05 9.85 -4.77
CA ASP A 17 6.97 10.16 -3.84
C ASP A 17 5.87 10.91 -4.59
N LEU A 18 4.60 10.50 -4.46
CA LEU A 18 3.48 11.15 -5.15
C LEU A 18 3.42 12.66 -4.87
N ALA A 19 3.76 13.08 -3.64
CA ALA A 19 3.79 14.50 -3.27
C ALA A 19 4.92 15.30 -3.95
N GLY A 20 5.85 14.62 -4.61
CA GLY A 20 6.87 15.26 -5.45
C GLY A 20 6.46 15.40 -6.91
N TRP A 21 5.31 14.85 -7.31
CA TRP A 21 4.85 14.93 -8.69
C TRP A 21 4.29 16.31 -8.98
N LYS A 22 4.56 16.81 -10.18
CA LYS A 22 3.84 17.97 -10.68
C LYS A 22 2.41 17.60 -11.02
N GLU A 23 1.52 18.56 -10.92
CA GLU A 23 0.10 18.37 -11.23
C GLU A 23 -0.10 17.85 -12.66
N GLU A 24 0.60 18.42 -13.64
CA GLU A 24 0.46 17.99 -15.04
C GLU A 24 0.85 16.51 -15.26
N TRP A 25 1.81 16.00 -14.49
CA TRP A 25 2.22 14.59 -14.57
C TRP A 25 1.20 13.67 -13.90
N ARG A 26 0.64 14.11 -12.76
CA ARG A 26 -0.41 13.37 -12.06
C ARG A 26 -1.64 13.24 -12.96
N GLU A 27 -2.09 14.32 -13.57
CA GLU A 27 -3.26 14.29 -14.46
C GLU A 27 -3.02 13.42 -15.70
N GLU A 28 -1.84 13.48 -16.33
CA GLU A 28 -1.53 12.60 -17.47
C GLU A 28 -1.55 11.12 -17.07
N VAL A 29 -1.03 10.79 -15.89
CA VAL A 29 -1.04 9.41 -15.38
C VAL A 29 -2.47 8.98 -15.03
N PHE A 30 -3.26 9.83 -14.39
CA PHE A 30 -4.66 9.54 -14.05
C PHE A 30 -5.50 9.28 -15.31
N GLU A 31 -5.29 10.06 -16.38
CA GLU A 31 -5.91 9.80 -17.67
C GLU A 31 -5.51 8.45 -18.27
N LYS A 32 -4.26 8.02 -18.10
CA LYS A 32 -3.83 6.68 -18.52
C LYS A 32 -4.44 5.57 -17.66
N ILE A 33 -4.60 5.80 -16.36
CA ILE A 33 -5.26 4.85 -15.46
C ILE A 33 -6.72 4.64 -15.87
N ARG A 34 -7.44 5.73 -16.15
CA ARG A 34 -8.83 5.69 -16.61
C ARG A 34 -9.01 4.88 -17.90
N LYS A 35 -8.02 4.96 -18.81
CA LYS A 35 -8.00 4.20 -20.07
C LYS A 35 -7.63 2.73 -19.92
N ASN A 36 -7.15 2.31 -18.74
CA ASN A 36 -6.69 0.94 -18.48
C ASN A 36 -7.36 0.35 -17.23
N PRO A 37 -8.70 0.16 -17.23
CA PRO A 37 -9.46 -0.32 -16.07
C PRO A 37 -9.15 -1.77 -15.68
N GLN A 38 -8.51 -2.54 -16.58
CA GLN A 38 -8.08 -3.91 -16.34
C GLN A 38 -6.87 -4.02 -15.38
N HIS A 39 -6.29 -2.90 -14.96
CA HIS A 39 -5.13 -2.84 -14.08
C HIS A 39 -5.50 -2.23 -12.74
N GLN A 40 -4.78 -2.57 -11.68
CA GLN A 40 -4.79 -1.83 -10.41
C GLN A 40 -3.50 -1.03 -10.27
N PHE A 41 -3.61 0.17 -9.72
CA PHE A 41 -2.48 1.09 -9.55
C PHE A 41 -2.35 1.50 -8.09
N LEU A 42 -1.13 1.43 -7.58
CA LEU A 42 -0.79 1.83 -6.22
C LEU A 42 0.10 3.06 -6.25
N PHE A 43 -0.20 3.98 -5.34
CA PHE A 43 0.59 5.16 -5.04
C PHE A 43 0.94 5.19 -3.56
N LEU A 44 2.12 5.74 -3.26
CA LEU A 44 2.62 5.99 -1.92
C LEU A 44 3.15 7.42 -1.80
N SER A 45 2.97 8.00 -0.62
CA SER A 45 3.64 9.22 -0.21
C SER A 45 4.10 9.15 1.24
N LYS A 46 5.20 9.83 1.55
CA LYS A 46 5.68 10.12 2.92
C LYS A 46 5.30 11.54 3.36
N ARG A 47 4.67 12.33 2.49
CA ARG A 47 4.31 13.74 2.70
C ARG A 47 2.86 14.01 2.26
N PRO A 48 1.87 13.30 2.83
CA PRO A 48 0.46 13.44 2.43
C PRO A 48 -0.09 14.86 2.63
N ASN A 49 0.48 15.64 3.56
CA ASN A 49 0.13 17.04 3.80
C ASN A 49 0.48 18.01 2.66
N LEU A 50 1.23 17.55 1.65
CA LEU A 50 1.53 18.31 0.43
C LEU A 50 0.64 17.89 -0.74
N LEU A 51 -0.20 16.88 -0.54
CA LEU A 51 -1.22 16.50 -1.51
C LEU A 51 -2.45 17.39 -1.29
N ASP A 52 -3.16 17.67 -2.37
CA ASP A 52 -4.50 18.25 -2.34
C ASP A 52 -5.16 17.93 -3.67
N PHE A 53 -5.98 16.88 -3.71
CA PHE A 53 -6.73 16.50 -4.91
C PHE A 53 -7.88 15.54 -4.61
N GLU A 54 -8.76 15.42 -5.60
CA GLU A 54 -9.88 14.49 -5.61
C GLU A 54 -9.88 13.70 -6.92
N THR A 55 -10.28 12.44 -6.84
CA THR A 55 -10.34 11.55 -8.00
C THR A 55 -11.41 10.47 -7.82
N ASP A 56 -12.02 10.08 -8.93
CA ASP A 56 -13.04 9.04 -9.03
C ASP A 56 -12.49 7.69 -9.51
N LEU A 57 -11.17 7.58 -9.70
CA LEU A 57 -10.53 6.38 -10.22
C LEU A 57 -10.78 5.16 -9.31
N GLU A 58 -11.57 4.21 -9.81
CA GLU A 58 -11.91 2.97 -9.09
C GLU A 58 -10.75 1.97 -9.00
N ASN A 59 -9.75 2.11 -9.86
CA ASN A 59 -8.60 1.21 -9.93
C ASN A 59 -7.29 1.86 -9.46
N ALA A 60 -7.38 2.93 -8.67
CA ALA A 60 -6.26 3.62 -8.07
C ALA A 60 -6.32 3.59 -6.53
N TRP A 61 -5.22 3.17 -5.92
CA TRP A 61 -5.05 2.98 -4.49
C TRP A 61 -4.02 3.96 -3.97
N PHE A 62 -4.44 4.85 -3.06
CA PHE A 62 -3.58 5.89 -2.51
C PHE A 62 -3.19 5.54 -1.09
N GLY A 63 -1.90 5.62 -0.79
CA GLY A 63 -1.44 5.24 0.53
C GLY A 63 -0.27 6.07 1.04
N VAL A 64 0.03 5.81 2.31
CA VAL A 64 1.16 6.41 3.00
C VAL A 64 2.10 5.35 3.53
N THR A 65 3.39 5.68 3.56
CA THR A 65 4.37 4.89 4.29
C THR A 65 4.43 5.35 5.74
N VAL A 66 4.34 4.43 6.69
CA VAL A 66 4.58 4.64 8.12
C VAL A 66 5.76 3.77 8.53
N THR A 67 6.77 4.37 9.15
CA THR A 67 7.97 3.65 9.60
C THR A 67 8.12 3.65 11.12
N ARG A 68 7.29 4.43 11.81
CA ARG A 68 7.35 4.62 13.27
C ARG A 68 6.08 5.30 13.78
N ARG A 69 5.84 5.20 15.08
CA ARG A 69 4.68 5.81 15.78
C ARG A 69 4.53 7.31 15.51
N SER A 70 5.63 8.05 15.46
CA SER A 70 5.59 9.50 15.23
C SER A 70 5.13 9.89 13.82
N GLU A 71 4.87 8.92 12.93
CA GLU A 71 4.41 9.14 11.56
C GLU A 71 2.94 8.71 11.35
N LEU A 72 2.25 8.22 12.38
CA LEU A 72 0.84 7.79 12.28
C LEU A 72 -0.10 8.92 11.82
N TRP A 73 0.26 10.18 12.06
CA TRP A 73 -0.45 11.36 11.55
C TRP A 73 -0.62 11.34 10.02
N ARG A 74 0.26 10.63 9.28
CA ARG A 74 0.17 10.51 7.83
C ARG A 74 -1.13 9.86 7.37
N ILE A 75 -1.71 8.95 8.17
CA ILE A 75 -2.93 8.21 7.83
C ILE A 75 -4.12 9.17 7.79
N GLU A 76 -4.26 10.00 8.83
CA GLU A 76 -5.29 11.03 8.88
C GLU A 76 -5.06 12.10 7.82
N ALA A 77 -3.82 12.58 7.67
CA ALA A 77 -3.48 13.57 6.65
C ALA A 77 -3.84 13.09 5.24
N LEU A 78 -3.58 11.82 4.90
CA LEU A 78 -3.97 11.25 3.60
C LEU A 78 -5.48 11.39 3.37
N ARG A 79 -6.31 10.97 4.33
CA ARG A 79 -7.77 11.05 4.22
C ARG A 79 -8.29 12.48 4.12
N ASN A 80 -7.60 13.43 4.76
CA ASN A 80 -7.99 14.84 4.74
C ASN A 80 -7.61 15.55 3.42
N HIS A 81 -6.50 15.13 2.79
CA HIS A 81 -5.91 15.81 1.63
C HIS A 81 -6.17 15.11 0.29
N VAL A 82 -6.51 13.84 0.31
CA VAL A 82 -6.79 13.05 -0.90
C VAL A 82 -8.18 12.47 -0.77
N ARG A 83 -9.08 12.87 -1.69
CA ARG A 83 -10.41 12.24 -1.82
C ARG A 83 -10.36 11.22 -2.94
N ALA A 84 -10.24 9.95 -2.58
CA ALA A 84 -10.19 8.82 -3.49
C ALA A 84 -11.12 7.68 -3.02
N LYS A 85 -11.25 6.65 -3.87
CA LYS A 85 -12.07 5.47 -3.58
C LYS A 85 -11.39 4.44 -2.67
N HIS A 86 -10.07 4.35 -2.74
CA HIS A 86 -9.32 3.30 -2.05
C HIS A 86 -8.06 3.84 -1.36
N TYR A 87 -7.92 3.53 -0.07
CA TYR A 87 -6.80 3.92 0.77
C TYR A 87 -6.05 2.72 1.31
N HIS A 88 -4.72 2.82 1.37
CA HIS A 88 -3.89 1.81 2.01
C HIS A 88 -2.81 2.43 2.89
N VAL A 89 -2.28 1.63 3.82
CA VAL A 89 -1.13 2.02 4.66
C VAL A 89 -0.05 0.97 4.54
N THR A 90 1.16 1.42 4.22
CA THR A 90 2.35 0.55 4.19
C THR A 90 3.21 0.82 5.43
N PHE A 91 3.24 -0.13 6.35
CA PHE A 91 4.12 -0.15 7.51
C PHE A 91 5.44 -0.83 7.14
N GLU A 92 6.38 -0.07 6.57
CA GLU A 92 7.67 -0.63 6.14
C GLU A 92 8.79 0.41 6.02
N PRO A 93 9.98 0.11 6.57
CA PRO A 93 10.20 -0.80 7.69
C PRO A 93 9.71 -0.15 8.98
N LEU A 94 9.15 -0.93 9.90
CA LEU A 94 8.89 -0.41 11.25
C LEU A 94 10.20 -0.36 12.05
N PHE A 95 10.49 0.80 12.61
CA PHE A 95 11.65 1.07 13.47
C PHE A 95 11.30 1.12 14.97
N ASP A 96 10.02 1.26 15.31
CA ASP A 96 9.49 1.19 16.67
C ASP A 96 8.05 0.65 16.66
N ASP A 97 7.53 0.35 17.86
CA ASP A 97 6.16 -0.10 18.05
C ASP A 97 5.16 1.03 17.68
N PRO A 98 4.35 0.85 16.62
CA PRO A 98 3.33 1.83 16.24
C PRO A 98 2.26 1.99 17.34
N GLY A 99 2.01 0.97 18.16
CA GLY A 99 0.93 0.95 19.13
C GLY A 99 -0.45 0.88 18.47
N GLU A 100 -1.41 1.60 19.05
CA GLU A 100 -2.76 1.70 18.49
C GLU A 100 -2.79 2.61 17.26
N VAL A 101 -3.41 2.12 16.19
CA VAL A 101 -3.51 2.81 14.91
C VAL A 101 -4.98 3.03 14.53
N ASP A 102 -5.33 4.27 14.21
CA ASP A 102 -6.64 4.57 13.60
C ASP A 102 -6.64 4.14 12.12
N LEU A 103 -7.20 2.96 11.86
CA LEU A 103 -7.39 2.40 10.50
C LEU A 103 -8.77 2.73 9.91
N SER A 104 -9.52 3.68 10.49
CA SER A 104 -10.86 4.01 9.99
C SER A 104 -10.81 4.50 8.54
N GLY A 105 -11.59 3.89 7.65
CA GLY A 105 -11.60 4.26 6.22
C GLY A 105 -10.34 3.85 5.45
N ILE A 106 -9.53 2.93 6.00
CA ILE A 106 -8.43 2.28 5.28
C ILE A 106 -8.93 0.92 4.77
N ASP A 107 -8.62 0.61 3.52
CA ASP A 107 -9.11 -0.58 2.82
C ASP A 107 -8.10 -1.73 2.81
N TRP A 108 -6.82 -1.44 3.08
CA TRP A 108 -5.75 -2.43 3.05
C TRP A 108 -4.52 -1.97 3.84
N ILE A 109 -3.83 -2.91 4.50
CA ILE A 109 -2.53 -2.64 5.08
C ILE A 109 -1.45 -3.58 4.52
N VAL A 110 -0.25 -3.03 4.36
CA VAL A 110 0.95 -3.77 3.99
C VAL A 110 1.95 -3.67 5.14
N VAL A 111 2.53 -4.78 5.55
CA VAL A 111 3.59 -4.81 6.56
C VAL A 111 4.86 -5.35 5.92
N GLY A 112 5.98 -4.70 6.17
CA GLY A 112 7.28 -5.11 5.66
C GLY A 112 8.40 -4.78 6.64
N THR A 113 9.58 -5.28 6.35
CA THR A 113 10.80 -5.04 7.13
C THR A 113 11.89 -4.42 6.28
N MET A 114 13.02 -4.08 6.89
CA MET A 114 14.15 -3.51 6.17
C MET A 114 14.70 -4.54 5.19
N THR A 115 14.86 -4.15 3.92
CA THR A 115 15.44 -4.98 2.87
C THR A 115 16.90 -4.60 2.58
N GLY A 116 17.59 -5.44 1.79
CA GLY A 116 18.97 -5.18 1.38
C GLY A 116 20.00 -5.30 2.50
N ALA A 117 21.13 -4.60 2.37
CA ALA A 117 22.30 -4.79 3.24
C ALA A 117 22.05 -4.51 4.74
N GLN A 118 21.05 -3.68 5.07
CA GLN A 118 20.73 -3.30 6.45
C GLN A 118 19.76 -4.27 7.15
N SER A 119 19.13 -5.21 6.42
CA SER A 119 18.16 -6.21 6.94
C SER A 119 18.69 -7.08 8.09
N ARG A 120 20.01 -7.25 8.19
CA ARG A 120 20.66 -8.01 9.26
C ARG A 120 20.81 -7.23 10.56
N LYS A 121 20.69 -5.90 10.50
CA LYS A 121 20.92 -4.99 11.64
C LYS A 121 19.64 -4.32 12.12
N ILE A 122 18.73 -4.06 11.20
CA ILE A 122 17.46 -3.38 11.44
C ILE A 122 16.37 -4.33 11.01
N ARG A 123 15.46 -4.65 11.93
CA ARG A 123 14.33 -5.53 11.69
C ARG A 123 13.09 -4.96 12.35
N THR A 124 11.97 -5.16 11.71
CA THR A 124 10.66 -5.03 12.35
C THR A 124 10.48 -6.18 13.32
N GLU A 125 10.09 -5.90 14.56
CA GLU A 125 9.84 -6.95 15.53
C GLU A 125 8.53 -7.68 15.22
N PRO A 126 8.47 -9.02 15.39
CA PRO A 126 7.28 -9.82 15.12
C PRO A 126 6.02 -9.28 15.80
N GLU A 127 6.12 -8.86 17.07
CA GLU A 127 4.98 -8.38 17.85
C GLU A 127 4.33 -7.13 17.25
N TRP A 128 5.08 -6.29 16.52
CA TRP A 128 4.52 -5.10 15.87
C TRP A 128 3.71 -5.51 14.64
N ALA A 129 4.19 -6.49 13.88
CA ALA A 129 3.48 -7.03 12.73
C ALA A 129 2.19 -7.76 13.15
N TRP A 130 2.24 -8.57 14.22
CA TRP A 130 1.07 -9.24 14.77
C TRP A 130 0.04 -8.24 15.32
N SER A 131 0.48 -7.25 16.10
CA SER A 131 -0.39 -6.21 16.63
C SER A 131 -1.12 -5.43 15.52
N LEU A 132 -0.44 -5.08 14.44
CA LEU A 132 -1.06 -4.43 13.29
C LEU A 132 -2.08 -5.34 12.58
N THR A 133 -1.75 -6.62 12.47
CA THR A 133 -2.62 -7.63 11.86
C THR A 133 -3.91 -7.79 12.65
N ASP A 134 -3.82 -7.95 13.97
CA ASP A 134 -4.97 -8.05 14.86
C ASP A 134 -5.86 -6.81 14.77
N GLN A 135 -5.27 -5.61 14.78
CA GLN A 135 -6.02 -4.35 14.67
C GLN A 135 -6.75 -4.21 13.33
N ALA A 136 -6.16 -4.70 12.23
CA ALA A 136 -6.77 -4.70 10.90
C ALA A 136 -7.88 -5.73 10.78
N HIS A 137 -7.65 -6.97 11.25
CA HIS A 137 -8.63 -8.05 11.21
C HIS A 137 -9.87 -7.76 12.07
N GLN A 138 -9.72 -7.09 13.22
CA GLN A 138 -10.87 -6.59 14.00
C GLN A 138 -11.80 -5.66 13.21
N ARG A 139 -11.31 -5.08 12.11
CA ARG A 139 -12.07 -4.19 11.20
C ARG A 139 -12.36 -4.83 9.84
N ASN A 140 -12.02 -6.11 9.66
CA ASN A 140 -12.10 -6.82 8.37
C ASN A 140 -11.26 -6.16 7.26
N ILE A 141 -10.12 -5.58 7.62
CA ILE A 141 -9.18 -5.00 6.67
C ILE A 141 -8.16 -6.08 6.28
N PRO A 142 -7.97 -6.39 4.99
CA PRO A 142 -6.97 -7.35 4.55
C PRO A 142 -5.55 -6.90 4.92
N VAL A 143 -4.68 -7.86 5.18
CA VAL A 143 -3.28 -7.64 5.55
C VAL A 143 -2.36 -8.36 4.57
N PHE A 144 -1.37 -7.65 4.03
CA PHE A 144 -0.31 -8.25 3.24
C PHE A 144 1.06 -8.07 3.89
N MET A 145 1.65 -9.17 4.35
CA MET A 145 3.02 -9.23 4.82
C MET A 145 3.95 -9.53 3.65
N LYS A 146 4.95 -8.68 3.46
CA LYS A 146 5.97 -8.88 2.42
C LYS A 146 6.86 -10.06 2.77
N GLU A 147 7.31 -10.78 1.74
CA GLU A 147 8.17 -11.98 1.86
C GLU A 147 9.43 -11.75 2.70
N ASP A 148 9.99 -10.54 2.70
CA ASP A 148 11.15 -10.19 3.54
C ASP A 148 10.90 -10.33 5.05
N LEU A 149 9.64 -10.39 5.50
CA LEU A 149 9.26 -10.68 6.90
C LEU A 149 9.34 -12.16 7.26
N GLU A 150 9.23 -13.09 6.31
CA GLU A 150 9.18 -14.53 6.56
C GLU A 150 10.35 -15.00 7.45
N PRO A 151 11.62 -14.58 7.25
CA PRO A 151 12.73 -15.00 8.11
C PRO A 151 12.68 -14.46 9.55
N ILE A 152 11.75 -13.56 9.85
CA ILE A 152 11.56 -12.91 11.14
C ILE A 152 10.35 -13.51 11.86
N ILE A 153 9.24 -13.70 11.14
CA ILE A 153 7.96 -14.11 11.75
C ILE A 153 7.63 -15.59 11.55
N GLY A 154 8.30 -16.29 10.62
CA GLY A 154 8.01 -17.68 10.25
C GLY A 154 6.91 -17.80 9.19
N ASP A 155 7.05 -18.77 8.28
CA ASP A 155 6.12 -19.03 7.17
C ASP A 155 4.69 -19.28 7.66
N GLU A 156 4.53 -19.99 8.76
CA GLU A 156 3.22 -20.31 9.36
C GLU A 156 2.45 -19.08 9.88
N ASN A 157 3.15 -17.96 10.09
CA ASN A 157 2.56 -16.70 10.58
C ASN A 157 2.44 -15.63 9.49
N MET A 158 2.82 -15.95 8.24
CA MET A 158 2.68 -15.03 7.12
C MET A 158 1.20 -14.83 6.75
N VAL A 159 0.80 -13.56 6.63
CA VAL A 159 -0.54 -13.18 6.15
C VAL A 159 -0.42 -12.55 4.76
N GLN A 160 -1.09 -13.13 3.76
CA GLN A 160 -1.02 -12.68 2.37
C GLN A 160 -2.42 -12.46 1.80
N GLU A 161 -3.15 -11.53 2.42
CA GLU A 161 -4.51 -11.18 2.03
C GLU A 161 -4.50 -9.94 1.14
N PHE A 162 -5.23 -10.02 0.03
CA PHE A 162 -5.39 -8.91 -0.89
C PHE A 162 -6.83 -8.38 -0.88
N PRO A 163 -7.04 -7.09 -1.18
CA PRO A 163 -8.37 -6.60 -1.48
C PRO A 163 -8.96 -7.32 -2.70
N GLU A 164 -10.28 -7.45 -2.75
CA GLU A 164 -11.00 -8.17 -3.82
C GLU A 164 -10.61 -7.70 -5.24
N ALA A 165 -10.37 -6.40 -5.40
CA ALA A 165 -9.95 -5.82 -6.68
C ALA A 165 -8.60 -6.38 -7.18
N PHE A 166 -7.67 -6.67 -6.26
CA PHE A 166 -6.38 -7.26 -6.58
C PHE A 166 -6.48 -8.75 -6.83
N GLU A 167 -7.30 -9.48 -6.04
CA GLU A 167 -7.57 -10.91 -6.26
C GLU A 167 -8.12 -11.16 -7.67
N LYS A 168 -9.09 -10.35 -8.12
CA LYS A 168 -9.63 -10.42 -9.49
C LYS A 168 -8.54 -10.29 -10.55
N VAL A 169 -7.56 -9.40 -10.35
CA VAL A 169 -6.42 -9.28 -11.27
C VAL A 169 -5.56 -10.55 -11.27
N LEU A 170 -5.25 -11.10 -10.09
CA LEU A 170 -4.44 -12.32 -9.96
C LEU A 170 -5.13 -13.54 -10.59
N GLU A 171 -6.45 -13.68 -10.42
CA GLU A 171 -7.25 -14.73 -11.04
C GLU A 171 -7.17 -14.67 -12.57
N VAL A 172 -7.39 -13.49 -13.16
CA VAL A 172 -7.29 -13.32 -14.61
C VAL A 172 -5.86 -13.58 -15.09
N GLN A 173 -4.85 -13.16 -14.32
CA GLN A 173 -3.45 -13.45 -14.66
C GLN A 173 -3.13 -14.95 -14.67
N ARG A 174 -3.66 -15.72 -13.71
CA ARG A 174 -3.49 -17.19 -13.62
C ARG A 174 -4.17 -17.90 -14.78
N ALA A 175 -5.35 -17.43 -15.19
CA ALA A 175 -6.11 -17.99 -16.31
C ALA A 175 -5.61 -17.52 -17.70
N TRP A 176 -4.71 -16.53 -17.77
CA TRP A 176 -4.29 -15.91 -19.02
C TRP A 176 -3.51 -16.88 -19.93
N LYS A 177 -4.16 -17.36 -20.98
CA LYS A 177 -3.52 -18.09 -22.07
C LYS A 177 -3.21 -17.09 -23.20
N LYS A 178 -1.94 -17.05 -23.62
CA LYS A 178 -1.48 -16.20 -24.73
C LYS A 178 -2.04 -16.65 -26.06
#